data_AF-A0A919G9X9-F1
#
_entry.id   AF-A0A919G9X9-F1
#
_cell.length_a   1.000
_cell.length_b   1.000
_cell.length_c   1.000
_cell.angle_alpha   90.00
_cell.angle_beta   90.00
_cell.angle_gamma   90.00
#
_symmetry.space_group_name_H-M   'P 1'
#
loop_
_entity.id
_entity.type
_entity.pdbx_description
1 polymer ?
#
loop_
_entity_poly.entity_id
_entity_poly.type
_entity_poly.pdbx_seq_one_letter_code
_entity_poly.pdbx_strand_id
1 'polypeptide(L)'
;MLTRRKLLAASAGAALSVPLLTRLLDSTAGAATAPTLPLDLVNTTGSGTVYAYVLGRDPAAGGNWAFVQSDGRTLYHPPSPAADQTPLGVDCAIALNASGAGARGVTLPHLDSGRIYFSVGAKLTFLMNRGGGLALPSVSNPSDPNIAVRHDFCEFTYNNDQLYANITFVDMVGLPISFRLDTTGATQTVRGLPSDGLSRVAAALRAQSAADGSDWSKLIVPGGGSDLRVLSPNLAIRGNSALFKGYFDDYVNQVWDKYRSTDLRIDTQFTWGTVTGRVSGDQLTFPGVGSFGKPSTLAIFSCSDAPFTTGNDEMGNLSARLAAALNRTTLLDNAFQPTGENPAAFYTRARTNHYARILHSTTPDGLGYAFPYDDVHPAAVDFEGKVQSGAPTRFTITVGGSAGGPGPSPSPTPTATATGGTGAFGTIQAETFSAQAGAAVETCSDTGGGQDVGWLANGDWLKYSGVQFGSTGATRFSARVASGAAAGISGLVQVRLGSPTATPVGGFALASTGGWQTWRTVPADISRVTGTQDVYLTFDSGQPADFVNLNWFSFG
;
A
#
# COMPACT_ATOMS: atom_id res chain seq x y z
N MET A 1 25.81 0.72 -19.10
CA MET A 1 24.70 -0.02 -18.46
C MET A 1 24.60 0.44 -17.02
N LEU A 2 23.81 1.49 -16.76
CA LEU A 2 23.55 1.96 -15.40
C LEU A 2 22.41 1.11 -14.84
N THR A 3 22.69 0.37 -13.77
CA THR A 3 21.73 -0.50 -13.06
C THR A 3 20.57 0.30 -12.47
N ARG A 4 19.39 -0.34 -12.32
CA ARG A 4 18.09 0.02 -11.70
C ARG A 4 18.05 1.01 -10.49
N ARG A 5 19.19 1.49 -9.99
CA ARG A 5 19.40 2.31 -8.80
C ARG A 5 18.90 3.75 -8.85
N LYS A 6 18.42 4.28 -9.98
CA LYS A 6 17.93 5.68 -10.04
C LYS A 6 16.41 5.84 -10.03
N LEU A 7 15.62 4.78 -10.20
CA LEU A 7 14.16 4.89 -10.16
C LEU A 7 13.59 4.82 -8.72
N LEU A 8 14.27 4.14 -7.79
CA LEU A 8 13.88 4.12 -6.36
C LEU A 8 14.31 5.38 -5.58
N ALA A 9 15.16 6.22 -6.17
CA ALA A 9 15.50 7.54 -5.62
C ALA A 9 14.54 8.65 -6.10
N ALA A 10 13.59 8.34 -7.00
CA ALA A 10 12.74 9.32 -7.67
C ALA A 10 11.39 9.59 -6.97
N SER A 11 11.01 8.84 -5.92
CA SER A 11 9.81 9.11 -5.11
C SER A 11 10.12 9.89 -3.81
N ALA A 12 11.38 10.24 -3.57
CA ALA A 12 11.81 11.10 -2.47
C ALA A 12 12.29 12.45 -3.01
N GLY A 13 11.35 13.39 -3.24
CA GLY A 13 11.71 14.79 -3.50
C GLY A 13 10.85 15.50 -4.53
N ALA A 14 9.65 15.92 -4.15
CA ALA A 14 8.93 16.99 -4.82
C ALA A 14 8.55 18.06 -3.78
N ALA A 15 9.52 18.85 -3.35
CA ALA A 15 9.25 20.12 -2.68
C ALA A 15 8.94 21.16 -3.76
N LEU A 16 7.69 21.62 -3.81
CA LEU A 16 7.24 22.68 -4.70
C LEU A 16 7.93 24.01 -4.30
N SER A 17 8.80 24.55 -5.16
CA SER A 17 9.40 25.87 -5.01
C SER A 17 8.46 26.96 -5.55
N VAL A 18 8.04 27.88 -4.69
CA VAL A 18 7.39 29.17 -5.03
C VAL A 18 8.47 30.27 -5.01
N PRO A 19 8.50 31.24 -5.96
CA PRO A 19 9.65 32.14 -6.10
C PRO A 19 9.70 33.27 -5.05
N LEU A 20 10.92 33.45 -4.53
CA LEU A 20 11.58 34.55 -3.80
C LEU A 20 10.74 35.68 -3.16
N LEU A 21 10.76 35.71 -1.82
CA LEU A 21 11.09 36.94 -1.08
C LEU A 21 12.19 36.60 -0.06
N THR A 22 13.32 37.29 -0.17
CA THR A 22 14.58 37.07 0.55
C THR A 22 14.43 37.06 2.08
N ARG A 23 14.72 35.91 2.70
CA ARG A 23 15.19 35.82 4.10
C ARG A 23 16.36 34.85 4.13
N LEU A 24 17.48 35.32 4.69
CA LEU A 24 18.67 34.52 4.99
C LEU A 24 18.25 33.30 5.81
N LEU A 25 18.44 32.11 5.26
CA LEU A 25 18.26 30.84 5.94
C LEU A 25 19.59 30.08 5.84
N ASP A 26 20.19 29.83 7.00
CA ASP A 26 21.28 28.89 7.16
C ASP A 26 20.92 27.56 6.47
N SER A 27 21.78 27.14 5.55
CA SER A 27 21.74 25.81 4.98
C SER A 27 22.11 24.80 6.06
N THR A 28 21.11 24.27 6.77
CA THR A 28 21.31 23.06 7.56
C THR A 28 21.43 21.89 6.58
N ALA A 29 22.65 21.39 6.40
CA ALA A 29 22.86 20.08 5.81
C ALA A 29 22.00 19.06 6.58
N GLY A 30 21.17 18.28 5.88
CA GLY A 30 20.39 17.22 6.51
C GLY A 30 21.33 16.27 7.25
N ALA A 31 21.07 16.01 8.53
CA ALA A 31 21.89 15.12 9.32
C ALA A 31 21.83 13.69 8.75
N ALA A 32 22.98 13.07 8.50
CA ALA A 32 23.06 11.67 8.10
C ALA A 32 22.48 10.77 9.21
N THR A 33 21.92 9.64 8.82
CA THR A 33 21.48 8.60 9.77
C THR A 33 22.67 8.09 10.59
N ALA A 34 22.38 7.51 11.76
CA ALA A 34 23.41 6.92 12.61
C ALA A 34 24.00 5.65 11.95
N PRO A 35 25.30 5.33 12.12
CA PRO A 35 25.92 4.15 11.50
C PRO A 35 25.22 2.81 11.80
N THR A 36 24.47 2.76 12.90
CA THR A 36 23.66 1.61 13.29
C THR A 36 22.32 2.06 13.87
N LEU A 37 21.27 1.25 13.65
CA LEU A 37 19.93 1.43 14.20
C LEU A 37 19.59 0.29 15.18
N PRO A 38 19.04 0.57 16.38
CA PRO A 38 18.45 -0.47 17.22
C PRO A 38 17.31 -1.20 16.51
N LEU A 39 17.44 -2.54 16.41
CA LEU A 39 16.46 -3.43 15.81
C LEU A 39 15.92 -4.40 16.87
N ASP A 40 14.62 -4.37 17.10
CA ASP A 40 13.92 -5.27 18.00
C ASP A 40 13.18 -6.35 17.22
N LEU A 41 13.54 -7.62 17.43
CA LEU A 41 12.90 -8.76 16.79
C LEU A 41 11.97 -9.47 17.77
N VAL A 42 10.67 -9.47 17.48
CA VAL A 42 9.61 -10.01 18.36
C VAL A 42 9.02 -11.28 17.77
N ASN A 43 8.90 -12.32 18.59
CA ASN A 43 8.28 -13.59 18.22
C ASN A 43 6.86 -13.70 18.80
N THR A 44 5.86 -13.85 17.92
CA THR A 44 4.47 -14.16 18.27
C THR A 44 3.95 -15.39 17.52
N THR A 45 4.85 -16.22 16.97
CA THR A 45 4.51 -17.36 16.10
C THR A 45 3.83 -18.53 16.82
N GLY A 46 3.79 -18.52 18.16
CA GLY A 46 3.42 -19.67 18.98
C GLY A 46 4.55 -20.71 19.14
N SER A 47 5.68 -20.56 18.43
CA SER A 47 6.84 -21.45 18.53
C SER A 47 7.87 -20.93 19.52
N GLY A 48 8.49 -21.83 20.28
CA GLY A 48 9.68 -21.56 21.10
C GLY A 48 10.99 -21.51 20.30
N THR A 49 10.97 -21.91 19.03
CA THR A 49 12.15 -21.99 18.16
C THR A 49 11.92 -21.16 16.91
N VAL A 50 12.49 -19.96 16.88
CA VAL A 50 12.47 -19.04 15.74
C VAL A 50 13.85 -18.42 15.56
N TYR A 51 14.33 -18.40 14.32
CA TYR A 51 15.60 -17.78 13.95
C TYR A 51 15.36 -16.62 12.98
N ALA A 52 16.15 -15.56 13.13
CA ALA A 52 16.26 -14.48 12.16
C ALA A 52 17.65 -14.39 11.52
N TYR A 53 17.72 -13.83 10.33
CA TYR A 53 18.95 -13.57 9.59
C TYR A 53 18.88 -12.18 8.99
N VAL A 54 19.78 -11.28 9.40
CA VAL A 54 19.88 -9.92 8.86
C VAL A 54 21.06 -9.88 7.89
N LEU A 55 20.79 -9.58 6.62
CA LEU A 55 21.81 -9.56 5.57
C LEU A 55 21.56 -8.45 4.56
N GLY A 56 22.60 -8.06 3.82
CA GLY A 56 22.50 -7.09 2.73
C GLY A 56 23.85 -6.83 2.06
N ARG A 57 23.92 -5.81 1.21
CA ARG A 57 25.17 -5.32 0.64
C ARG A 57 25.72 -4.21 1.51
N ASP A 58 26.96 -4.37 1.98
CA ASP A 58 27.63 -3.35 2.80
C ASP A 58 28.33 -2.32 1.91
N PRO A 59 27.85 -1.06 1.84
CA PRO A 59 28.48 -0.02 1.03
C PRO A 59 29.89 0.33 1.51
N ALA A 60 30.20 0.19 2.81
CA ALA A 60 31.55 0.43 3.34
C ALA A 60 32.55 -0.67 2.91
N ALA A 61 32.06 -1.85 2.56
CA ALA A 61 32.84 -2.97 2.03
C ALA A 61 32.70 -3.13 0.50
N GLY A 62 32.49 -2.04 -0.24
CA GLY A 62 32.41 -2.06 -1.70
C GLY A 62 31.17 -2.76 -2.26
N GLY A 63 30.10 -2.90 -1.45
CA GLY A 63 28.88 -3.60 -1.82
C GLY A 63 29.00 -5.12 -1.71
N ASN A 64 29.96 -5.66 -0.96
CA ASN A 64 30.04 -7.09 -0.66
C ASN A 64 28.86 -7.53 0.23
N TRP A 65 28.48 -8.80 0.12
CA TRP A 65 27.46 -9.36 1.02
C TRP A 65 27.95 -9.32 2.47
N ALA A 66 27.05 -8.97 3.38
CA ALA A 66 27.29 -8.98 4.80
C ALA A 66 26.09 -9.56 5.55
N PHE A 67 26.36 -10.21 6.67
CA PHE A 67 25.39 -10.81 7.58
C PHE A 67 25.66 -10.33 9.02
N VAL A 68 24.63 -10.08 9.79
CA VAL A 68 24.77 -10.00 11.25
C VAL A 68 24.88 -11.44 11.78
N GLN A 69 25.91 -11.72 12.57
CA GLN A 69 26.14 -13.03 13.19
C GLN A 69 25.08 -13.35 14.27
N SER A 70 25.06 -14.59 14.76
CA SER A 70 24.10 -15.08 15.75
C SER A 70 24.06 -14.31 17.08
N ASP A 71 25.12 -13.54 17.39
CA ASP A 71 25.16 -12.64 18.56
C ASP A 71 24.23 -11.42 18.42
N GLY A 72 23.75 -11.14 17.20
CA GLY A 72 22.89 -10.01 16.85
C GLY A 72 23.64 -8.68 16.72
N ARG A 73 24.96 -8.68 16.61
CA ARG A 73 25.78 -7.46 16.59
C ARG A 73 26.97 -7.50 15.63
N THR A 74 27.73 -8.59 15.62
CA THR A 74 28.94 -8.69 14.81
C THR A 74 28.59 -8.80 13.33
N LEU A 75 29.16 -7.93 12.48
CA LEU A 75 29.01 -8.00 11.03
C LEU A 75 30.02 -8.99 10.42
N TYR A 76 29.54 -9.88 9.57
CA TYR A 76 30.32 -10.91 8.88
C TYR A 76 30.23 -10.71 7.37
N HIS A 77 31.38 -10.68 6.69
CA HIS A 77 31.47 -10.66 5.23
C HIS A 77 31.93 -12.05 4.75
N PRO A 78 31.05 -12.86 4.15
CA PRO A 78 31.44 -14.17 3.66
C PRO A 78 32.51 -14.06 2.56
N PRO A 79 33.63 -14.80 2.66
CA PRO A 79 34.62 -14.81 1.60
C PRO A 79 34.07 -15.53 0.35
N SER A 80 34.67 -15.26 -0.81
CA SER A 80 34.41 -16.10 -2.00
C SER A 80 34.95 -17.51 -1.75
N PRO A 81 34.10 -18.55 -1.81
CA PRO A 81 34.55 -19.92 -1.60
C PRO A 81 35.30 -20.48 -2.82
N ALA A 82 36.00 -21.60 -2.61
CA ALA A 82 36.66 -22.35 -3.68
C ALA A 82 35.67 -23.15 -4.56
N ALA A 83 34.52 -23.55 -4.01
CA ALA A 83 33.48 -24.30 -4.69
C ALA A 83 32.14 -23.57 -4.61
N ASP A 84 31.28 -23.79 -5.61
CA ASP A 84 29.90 -23.31 -5.57
C ASP A 84 29.08 -24.04 -4.50
N GLN A 85 27.96 -23.46 -4.08
CA GLN A 85 27.06 -24.04 -3.07
C GLN A 85 27.75 -24.31 -1.71
N THR A 86 28.71 -23.48 -1.31
CA THR A 86 29.44 -23.62 -0.04
C THR A 86 28.68 -22.94 1.10
N PRO A 87 28.38 -23.62 2.23
CA PRO A 87 27.73 -23.00 3.39
C PRO A 87 28.51 -21.83 3.98
N LEU A 88 27.82 -20.95 4.71
CA LEU A 88 28.48 -19.90 5.50
C LEU A 88 29.46 -20.51 6.51
N GLY A 89 30.64 -19.90 6.65
CA GLY A 89 31.67 -20.34 7.59
C GLY A 89 31.42 -19.94 9.06
N VAL A 90 30.38 -19.14 9.33
CA VAL A 90 29.97 -18.71 10.67
C VAL A 90 28.45 -18.84 10.84
N ASP A 91 28.00 -18.97 12.08
CA ASP A 91 26.57 -19.01 12.40
C ASP A 91 25.97 -17.60 12.35
N CYS A 92 25.04 -17.40 11.43
CA CYS A 92 24.28 -16.14 11.29
C CYS A 92 22.82 -16.29 11.76
N ALA A 93 22.46 -17.41 12.39
CA ALA A 93 21.12 -17.63 12.90
C ALA A 93 20.92 -16.94 14.25
N ILE A 94 20.26 -15.78 14.26
CA ILE A 94 19.92 -15.06 15.48
C ILE A 94 18.68 -15.71 16.10
N ALA A 95 18.86 -16.42 17.21
CA ALA A 95 17.74 -17.00 17.95
C ALA A 95 16.90 -15.90 18.60
N LEU A 96 15.58 -15.88 18.30
CA LEU A 96 14.62 -15.00 18.96
C LEU A 96 14.25 -15.56 20.34
N ASN A 97 13.71 -14.69 21.19
CA ASN A 97 13.12 -15.12 22.44
C ASN A 97 11.88 -16.01 22.17
N ALA A 98 11.47 -16.76 23.20
CA ALA A 98 10.26 -17.57 23.13
C ALA A 98 9.04 -16.71 22.76
N SER A 99 8.04 -17.31 22.12
CA SER A 99 6.83 -16.60 21.71
C SER A 99 6.19 -15.85 22.88
N GLY A 100 6.00 -14.54 22.74
CA GLY A 100 5.46 -13.66 23.79
C GLY A 100 6.45 -13.19 24.86
N ALA A 101 7.70 -13.64 24.85
CA ALA A 101 8.71 -13.27 25.86
C ALA A 101 9.43 -11.92 25.59
N GLY A 102 8.84 -11.05 24.77
CA GLY A 102 9.41 -9.75 24.40
C GLY A 102 10.47 -9.82 23.30
N ALA A 103 11.08 -8.67 23.00
CA ALA A 103 12.00 -8.51 21.87
C ALA A 103 13.40 -9.09 22.12
N ARG A 104 13.99 -9.65 21.06
CA ARG A 104 15.44 -9.88 20.93
C ARG A 104 16.06 -8.64 20.27
N GLY A 105 16.90 -7.92 21.01
CA GLY A 105 17.64 -6.77 20.47
C GLY A 105 18.78 -7.19 19.55
N VAL A 106 18.89 -6.49 18.42
CA VAL A 106 19.87 -6.64 17.33
C VAL A 106 20.37 -5.25 16.93
N THR A 107 21.59 -5.17 16.42
CA THR A 107 22.15 -3.94 15.82
C THR A 107 22.02 -4.04 14.30
N LEU A 108 21.26 -3.12 13.69
CA LEU A 108 21.13 -3.02 12.24
C LEU A 108 22.18 -2.04 11.68
N PRO A 109 23.23 -2.51 10.98
CA PRO A 109 24.20 -1.63 10.35
C PRO A 109 23.66 -1.06 9.03
N HIS A 110 24.35 -0.08 8.46
CA HIS A 110 24.08 0.35 7.09
C HIS A 110 24.26 -0.82 6.11
N LEU A 111 23.17 -1.18 5.43
CA LEU A 111 23.11 -2.22 4.43
C LEU A 111 22.13 -1.81 3.33
N ASP A 112 22.58 -1.86 2.09
CA ASP A 112 21.75 -1.69 0.90
C ASP A 112 21.17 -3.04 0.47
N SER A 113 19.98 -3.03 -0.17
CA SER A 113 19.37 -4.26 -0.70
C SER A 113 19.28 -5.37 0.36
N GLY A 114 18.94 -4.97 1.58
CA GLY A 114 18.91 -5.83 2.75
C GLY A 114 17.65 -6.68 2.81
N ARG A 115 17.79 -7.85 3.42
CA ARG A 115 16.69 -8.76 3.77
C ARG A 115 16.80 -9.18 5.21
N ILE A 116 15.66 -9.35 5.86
CA ILE A 116 15.57 -9.99 7.17
C ILE A 116 14.68 -11.23 7.00
N TYR A 117 15.31 -12.41 7.03
CA TYR A 117 14.61 -13.68 6.97
C TYR A 117 14.22 -14.13 8.37
N PHE A 118 13.06 -14.78 8.49
CA PHE A 118 12.63 -15.50 9.69
C PHE A 118 12.33 -16.95 9.33
N SER A 119 12.62 -17.86 10.25
CA SER A 119 12.32 -19.29 10.10
C SER A 119 11.84 -19.89 11.41
N VAL A 120 10.89 -20.82 11.33
CA VAL A 120 10.26 -21.47 12.48
C VAL A 120 10.68 -22.94 12.52
N GLY A 121 11.14 -23.39 13.69
CA GLY A 121 11.47 -24.80 13.97
C GLY A 121 12.82 -25.29 13.42
N ALA A 122 13.35 -24.67 12.37
CA ALA A 122 14.64 -25.02 11.79
C ALA A 122 15.40 -23.78 11.31
N LYS A 123 16.74 -23.87 11.28
CA LYS A 123 17.61 -22.85 10.69
C LYS A 123 17.51 -22.86 9.16
N LEU A 124 17.66 -21.69 8.54
CA LEU A 124 17.90 -21.57 7.10
C LEU A 124 19.35 -21.84 6.75
N THR A 125 19.54 -22.39 5.56
CA THR A 125 20.83 -22.62 4.90
C THR A 125 21.03 -21.57 3.81
N PHE A 126 22.10 -20.79 3.94
CA PHE A 126 22.57 -19.86 2.92
C PHE A 126 23.86 -20.40 2.30
N LEU A 127 23.97 -20.30 0.97
CA LEU A 127 25.08 -20.89 0.23
C LEU A 127 25.79 -19.82 -0.61
N MET A 128 27.11 -19.81 -0.52
CA MET A 128 27.99 -18.95 -1.32
C MET A 128 28.47 -19.70 -2.56
N ASN A 129 28.57 -18.96 -3.67
CA ASN A 129 29.15 -19.40 -4.93
C ASN A 129 30.48 -18.70 -5.19
N ARG A 130 31.34 -19.31 -6.02
CA ARG A 130 32.59 -18.71 -6.47
C ARG A 130 32.33 -17.32 -7.05
N GLY A 131 33.27 -16.40 -6.83
CA GLY A 131 33.11 -15.01 -7.23
C GLY A 131 32.21 -14.19 -6.30
N GLY A 132 31.84 -14.72 -5.13
CA GLY A 132 31.09 -14.00 -4.10
C GLY A 132 29.58 -13.91 -4.35
N GLY A 133 29.03 -14.77 -5.21
CA GLY A 133 27.57 -14.89 -5.40
C GLY A 133 26.91 -15.51 -4.17
N LEU A 134 25.75 -15.00 -3.75
CA LEU A 134 24.94 -15.58 -2.67
C LEU A 134 23.70 -16.23 -3.27
N ALA A 135 23.49 -17.51 -2.98
CA ALA A 135 22.23 -18.19 -3.22
C ALA A 135 21.32 -17.96 -2.01
N LEU A 136 20.27 -17.16 -2.23
CA LEU A 136 19.20 -16.93 -1.25
C LEU A 136 18.23 -18.12 -1.24
N PRO A 137 17.51 -18.36 -0.12
CA PRO A 137 16.50 -19.42 -0.05
C PRO A 137 15.53 -19.37 -1.24
N SER A 138 15.40 -20.49 -1.95
CA SER A 138 14.44 -20.65 -3.04
C SER A 138 13.25 -21.48 -2.59
N VAL A 139 12.05 -20.97 -2.86
CA VAL A 139 10.79 -21.70 -2.61
C VAL A 139 10.20 -22.35 -3.86
N SER A 140 10.86 -22.18 -5.00
CA SER A 140 10.46 -22.74 -6.30
C SER A 140 11.40 -23.83 -6.81
N ASN A 141 12.62 -23.95 -6.26
CA ASN A 141 13.53 -25.05 -6.55
C ASN A 141 13.28 -26.22 -5.58
N PRO A 142 12.78 -27.39 -6.05
CA PRO A 142 12.48 -28.53 -5.19
C PRO A 142 13.70 -29.11 -4.45
N SER A 143 14.91 -28.85 -4.97
CA SER A 143 16.17 -29.31 -4.37
C SER A 143 16.79 -28.27 -3.42
N ASP A 144 16.14 -27.13 -3.19
CA ASP A 144 16.64 -26.13 -2.24
C ASP A 144 16.65 -26.70 -0.81
N PRO A 145 17.74 -26.54 -0.03
CA PRO A 145 17.81 -27.07 1.33
C PRO A 145 16.75 -26.45 2.26
N ASN A 146 16.18 -25.31 1.91
CA ASN A 146 15.16 -24.60 2.67
C ASN A 146 13.73 -24.92 2.19
N ILE A 147 13.55 -25.78 1.19
CA ILE A 147 12.25 -25.99 0.53
C ILE A 147 11.15 -26.40 1.51
N ALA A 148 11.48 -27.18 2.54
CA ALA A 148 10.54 -27.64 3.56
C ALA A 148 10.48 -26.74 4.81
N VAL A 149 11.39 -25.77 4.95
CA VAL A 149 11.45 -24.89 6.12
C VAL A 149 10.33 -23.85 6.04
N ARG A 150 9.58 -23.67 7.13
CA ARG A 150 8.60 -22.59 7.25
C ARG A 150 9.34 -21.29 7.49
N HIS A 151 9.40 -20.44 6.46
CA HIS A 151 10.15 -19.20 6.49
C HIS A 151 9.48 -18.11 5.65
N ASP A 152 9.89 -16.88 5.89
CA ASP A 152 9.55 -15.70 5.10
C ASP A 152 10.59 -14.61 5.31
N PHE A 153 10.48 -13.50 4.58
CA PHE A 153 11.39 -12.38 4.72
C PHE A 153 10.71 -11.03 4.52
N CYS A 154 11.39 -9.99 4.98
CA CYS A 154 11.07 -8.62 4.62
C CYS A 154 12.32 -7.90 4.10
N GLU A 155 12.14 -6.75 3.47
CA GLU A 155 13.20 -6.04 2.76
C GLU A 155 13.48 -4.70 3.42
N PHE A 156 14.73 -4.25 3.32
CA PHE A 156 15.11 -2.92 3.78
C PHE A 156 16.30 -2.35 3.02
N THR A 157 16.47 -1.05 3.10
CA THR A 157 17.73 -0.35 2.88
C THR A 157 17.91 0.61 4.03
N TYR A 158 19.05 0.49 4.72
CA TYR A 158 19.44 1.43 5.75
C TYR A 158 20.79 2.02 5.35
N ASN A 159 20.82 3.32 5.06
CA ASN A 159 22.00 4.01 4.60
C ASN A 159 22.04 5.42 5.19
N ASN A 160 23.02 6.22 4.80
CA ASN A 160 23.24 7.58 5.32
C ASN A 160 22.03 8.52 5.13
N ASP A 161 21.13 8.23 4.18
CA ASP A 161 20.00 9.10 3.87
C ASP A 161 18.75 8.70 4.67
N GLN A 162 18.50 7.39 4.84
CA GLN A 162 17.28 6.88 5.47
C GLN A 162 17.31 5.39 5.83
N LEU A 163 16.33 4.99 6.65
CA LEU A 163 15.74 3.65 6.59
C LEU A 163 14.56 3.67 5.61
N TYR A 164 14.50 2.68 4.73
CA TYR A 164 13.31 2.28 3.97
C TYR A 164 13.12 0.78 4.21
N ALA A 165 11.94 0.34 4.64
CA ALA A 165 11.65 -1.08 4.82
C ALA A 165 10.22 -1.41 4.42
N ASN A 166 10.02 -2.57 3.78
CA ASN A 166 8.71 -3.04 3.33
C ASN A 166 8.51 -4.52 3.69
N ILE A 167 7.27 -4.87 4.01
CA ILE A 167 6.83 -6.28 3.95
C ILE A 167 6.69 -6.66 2.47
N THR A 168 6.71 -7.96 2.16
CA THR A 168 6.59 -8.40 0.78
C THR A 168 5.84 -9.72 0.66
N PHE A 169 5.03 -9.81 -0.39
CA PHE A 169 4.36 -11.03 -0.84
C PHE A 169 4.66 -11.31 -2.33
N VAL A 170 5.66 -10.63 -2.90
CA VAL A 170 6.00 -10.73 -4.34
C VAL A 170 6.41 -12.14 -4.75
N ASP A 171 7.07 -12.85 -3.85
CA ASP A 171 7.53 -14.22 -4.07
C ASP A 171 6.55 -15.22 -3.45
N MET A 172 6.15 -15.01 -2.20
CA MET A 172 5.29 -15.95 -1.48
C MET A 172 4.61 -15.32 -0.26
N VAL A 173 3.70 -16.08 0.34
CA VAL A 173 3.16 -15.88 1.68
C VAL A 173 3.57 -17.08 2.54
N GLY A 174 4.30 -16.86 3.62
CA GLY A 174 4.72 -17.91 4.57
C GLY A 174 4.48 -17.53 6.02
N LEU A 175 5.14 -16.47 6.50
CA LEU A 175 5.06 -16.00 7.88
C LEU A 175 4.49 -14.58 7.93
N PRO A 176 3.51 -14.30 8.81
CA PRO A 176 3.07 -12.94 9.02
C PRO A 176 4.19 -12.09 9.63
N ILE A 177 4.52 -10.97 8.97
CA ILE A 177 5.54 -10.01 9.40
C ILE A 177 4.89 -8.63 9.51
N SER A 178 5.17 -7.90 10.59
CA SER A 178 4.67 -6.54 10.82
C SER A 178 5.77 -5.62 11.31
N PHE A 179 5.60 -4.32 11.11
CA PHE A 179 6.57 -3.29 11.46
C PHE A 179 6.04 -2.25 12.43
N ARG A 180 6.97 -1.74 13.23
CA ARG A 180 6.87 -0.44 13.89
C ARG A 180 8.21 0.27 13.73
N LEU A 181 8.18 1.51 13.25
CA LEU A 181 9.35 2.38 13.16
C LEU A 181 9.11 3.61 14.02
N ASP A 182 9.94 3.79 15.04
CA ASP A 182 9.96 5.01 15.84
C ASP A 182 11.01 5.98 15.26
N THR A 183 10.67 7.27 15.26
CA THR A 183 11.53 8.38 14.83
C THR A 183 11.61 9.43 15.94
N THR A 184 12.35 10.51 15.75
CA THR A 184 12.45 11.63 16.70
C THR A 184 11.14 12.36 16.99
N GLY A 185 10.06 12.10 16.25
CA GLY A 185 8.76 12.76 16.49
C GLY A 185 7.52 12.01 16.01
N ALA A 186 7.65 10.81 15.45
CA ALA A 186 6.51 10.03 14.97
C ALA A 186 6.76 8.52 15.08
N THR A 187 5.69 7.75 15.02
CA THR A 187 5.73 6.29 14.87
C THR A 187 4.99 5.90 13.61
N GLN A 188 5.59 5.06 12.79
CA GLN A 188 4.95 4.42 11.64
C GLN A 188 4.73 2.94 11.93
N THR A 189 3.65 2.37 11.39
CA THR A 189 3.33 0.95 11.57
C THR A 189 2.82 0.33 10.28
N VAL A 190 3.20 -0.92 10.05
CA VAL A 190 2.61 -1.79 9.02
C VAL A 190 2.13 -3.04 9.75
N ARG A 191 0.85 -3.39 9.63
CA ARG A 191 0.22 -4.48 10.38
C ARG A 191 0.55 -5.85 9.81
N GLY A 192 0.78 -5.93 8.50
CA GLY A 192 1.01 -7.18 7.79
C GLY A 192 -0.16 -8.16 7.92
N LEU A 193 0.08 -9.43 7.65
CA LEU A 193 -0.95 -10.46 7.81
C LEU A 193 -1.26 -10.72 9.30
N PRO A 194 -2.49 -11.11 9.65
CA PRO A 194 -2.80 -11.62 10.99
C PRO A 194 -2.12 -12.99 11.22
N SER A 195 -2.12 -13.45 12.47
CA SER A 195 -1.52 -14.74 12.87
C SER A 195 -2.06 -15.96 12.10
N ASP A 196 -3.31 -15.92 11.68
CA ASP A 196 -3.96 -16.93 10.83
C ASP A 196 -3.94 -16.58 9.33
N GLY A 197 -3.18 -15.55 8.93
CA GLY A 197 -3.21 -14.97 7.59
C GLY A 197 -2.91 -15.95 6.47
N LEU A 198 -1.90 -16.82 6.60
CA LEU A 198 -1.61 -17.86 5.60
C LEU A 198 -2.83 -18.75 5.33
N SER A 199 -3.51 -19.18 6.40
CA SER A 199 -4.69 -20.04 6.29
C SER A 199 -5.88 -19.31 5.65
N ARG A 200 -6.07 -18.01 5.96
CA ARG A 200 -7.11 -17.18 5.34
C ARG A 200 -6.85 -16.98 3.84
N VAL A 201 -5.62 -16.65 3.47
CA VAL A 201 -5.22 -16.47 2.06
C VAL A 201 -5.41 -17.78 1.29
N ALA A 202 -4.93 -18.90 1.83
CA ALA A 202 -5.08 -20.20 1.18
C ALA A 202 -6.55 -20.62 1.05
N ALA A 203 -7.38 -20.40 2.07
CA ALA A 203 -8.82 -20.66 2.00
C ALA A 203 -9.52 -19.79 0.94
N ALA A 204 -9.19 -18.50 0.89
CA ALA A 204 -9.75 -17.58 -0.11
C ALA A 204 -9.33 -17.94 -1.55
N LEU A 205 -8.09 -18.39 -1.76
CA LEU A 205 -7.63 -18.87 -3.07
C LEU A 205 -8.33 -20.16 -3.50
N ARG A 206 -8.57 -21.09 -2.57
CA ARG A 206 -9.40 -22.28 -2.83
C ARG A 206 -10.83 -21.88 -3.23
N ALA A 207 -11.43 -20.96 -2.49
CA ALA A 207 -12.76 -20.45 -2.80
C ALA A 207 -12.81 -19.75 -4.17
N GLN A 208 -11.78 -18.97 -4.52
CA GLN A 208 -11.70 -18.31 -5.82
C GLN A 208 -11.60 -19.32 -6.97
N SER A 209 -10.72 -20.32 -6.86
CA SER A 209 -10.64 -21.41 -7.84
C SER A 209 -11.98 -22.15 -8.00
N ALA A 210 -12.69 -22.40 -6.89
CA ALA A 210 -13.99 -23.06 -6.94
C ALA A 210 -15.06 -22.18 -7.62
N ALA A 211 -14.97 -20.86 -7.47
CA ALA A 211 -15.92 -19.92 -8.04
C ALA A 211 -15.75 -19.73 -9.56
N ASP A 212 -14.52 -19.72 -10.07
CA ASP A 212 -14.22 -19.29 -11.44
C ASP A 212 -13.47 -20.33 -12.30
N GLY A 213 -13.24 -21.54 -11.75
CA GLY A 213 -12.56 -22.66 -12.39
C GLY A 213 -11.07 -22.45 -12.67
N SER A 214 -10.44 -21.42 -12.11
CA SER A 214 -9.04 -21.09 -12.37
C SER A 214 -8.04 -21.72 -11.39
N ASP A 215 -6.76 -21.38 -11.56
CA ASP A 215 -5.63 -22.06 -10.93
C ASP A 215 -5.19 -21.49 -9.57
N TRP A 216 -5.93 -20.55 -8.96
CA TRP A 216 -5.56 -19.89 -7.69
C TRP A 216 -5.21 -20.86 -6.56
N SER A 217 -5.96 -21.95 -6.40
CA SER A 217 -5.70 -23.00 -5.41
C SER A 217 -4.38 -23.76 -5.66
N LYS A 218 -3.87 -23.79 -6.89
CA LYS A 218 -2.59 -24.42 -7.25
C LYS A 218 -1.38 -23.59 -6.84
N LEU A 219 -1.58 -22.37 -6.36
CA LEU A 219 -0.54 -21.56 -5.73
C LEU A 219 -0.15 -22.06 -4.34
N ILE A 220 -1.02 -22.85 -3.70
CA ILE A 220 -0.84 -23.32 -2.33
C ILE A 220 0.12 -24.51 -2.32
N VAL A 221 1.18 -24.40 -1.53
CA VAL A 221 2.17 -25.47 -1.34
C VAL A 221 1.89 -26.13 0.01
N PRO A 222 1.47 -27.41 0.03
CA PRO A 222 1.26 -28.15 1.27
C PRO A 222 2.58 -28.59 1.91
N GLY A 223 2.58 -28.81 3.23
CA GLY A 223 3.69 -29.40 3.97
C GLY A 223 3.27 -29.84 5.37
N GLY A 224 3.70 -31.02 5.81
CA GLY A 224 3.45 -31.49 7.19
C GLY A 224 1.97 -31.64 7.58
N GLY A 225 1.07 -31.84 6.62
CA GLY A 225 -0.37 -31.96 6.86
C GLY A 225 -1.14 -30.63 6.90
N SER A 226 -0.48 -29.50 6.65
CA SER A 226 -1.10 -28.16 6.56
C SER A 226 -0.58 -27.39 5.34
N ASP A 227 -1.05 -26.15 5.15
CA ASP A 227 -0.47 -25.24 4.16
C ASP A 227 0.89 -24.73 4.67
N LEU A 228 1.94 -24.92 3.87
CA LEU A 228 3.30 -24.48 4.20
C LEU A 228 3.54 -23.03 3.76
N ARG A 229 3.05 -22.69 2.55
CA ARG A 229 3.14 -21.36 1.95
C ARG A 229 2.17 -21.24 0.77
N VAL A 230 1.98 -20.02 0.29
CA VAL A 230 1.36 -19.73 -1.00
C VAL A 230 2.38 -19.06 -1.89
N LEU A 231 2.60 -19.56 -3.10
CA LEU A 231 3.48 -18.91 -4.09
C LEU A 231 2.75 -17.75 -4.77
N SER A 232 3.49 -16.71 -5.15
CA SER A 232 2.95 -15.72 -6.07
C SER A 232 2.66 -16.35 -7.44
N PRO A 233 1.70 -15.79 -8.20
CA PRO A 233 1.35 -16.34 -9.51
C PRO A 233 2.52 -16.43 -10.48
N ASN A 234 3.43 -15.44 -10.45
CA ASN A 234 4.59 -15.44 -11.35
C ASN A 234 5.55 -16.61 -11.02
N LEU A 235 5.83 -16.89 -9.74
CA LEU A 235 6.71 -18.01 -9.36
C LEU A 235 6.05 -19.35 -9.68
N ALA A 236 4.74 -19.48 -9.42
CA ALA A 236 4.00 -20.70 -9.74
C ALA A 236 4.01 -21.00 -11.25
N ILE A 237 3.78 -19.98 -12.10
CA ILE A 237 3.84 -20.14 -13.56
C ILE A 237 5.25 -20.52 -14.03
N ARG A 238 6.31 -20.00 -13.41
CA ARG A 238 7.69 -20.41 -13.75
C ARG A 238 7.97 -21.87 -13.40
N GLY A 239 7.38 -22.38 -12.33
CA GLY A 239 7.45 -23.81 -11.97
C GLY A 239 6.55 -24.69 -12.85
N ASN A 240 5.43 -24.16 -13.33
CA ASN A 240 4.49 -24.85 -14.22
C ASN A 240 3.82 -23.87 -15.18
N SER A 241 4.33 -23.81 -16.41
CA SER A 241 3.89 -22.85 -17.44
C SER A 241 2.47 -23.07 -17.97
N ALA A 242 1.81 -24.17 -17.59
CA ALA A 242 0.41 -24.42 -17.93
C ALA A 242 -0.57 -23.61 -17.06
N LEU A 243 -0.14 -23.13 -15.89
CA LEU A 243 -1.00 -22.37 -14.98
C LEU A 243 -1.40 -21.03 -15.59
N PHE A 244 -2.66 -20.65 -15.39
CA PHE A 244 -3.26 -19.39 -15.84
C PHE A 244 -3.11 -19.12 -17.34
N LYS A 245 -2.96 -20.16 -18.17
CA LYS A 245 -2.78 -19.98 -19.62
C LYS A 245 -3.96 -19.19 -20.21
N GLY A 246 -3.66 -18.00 -20.73
CA GLY A 246 -4.62 -17.09 -21.33
C GLY A 246 -5.56 -16.36 -20.36
N TYR A 247 -5.29 -16.39 -19.05
CA TYR A 247 -6.18 -15.86 -18.01
C TYR A 247 -6.54 -14.38 -18.20
N PHE A 248 -5.60 -13.56 -18.65
CA PHE A 248 -5.81 -12.12 -18.92
C PHE A 248 -6.08 -11.77 -20.39
N ASP A 249 -6.09 -12.74 -21.31
CA ASP A 249 -6.09 -12.45 -22.75
C ASP A 249 -7.31 -11.60 -23.18
N ASP A 250 -8.50 -11.93 -22.67
CA ASP A 250 -9.73 -11.18 -22.94
C ASP A 250 -9.64 -9.72 -22.44
N TYR A 251 -9.20 -9.52 -21.20
CA TYR A 251 -9.02 -8.18 -20.64
C TYR A 251 -7.97 -7.36 -21.41
N VAL A 252 -6.83 -7.98 -21.76
CA VAL A 252 -5.78 -7.32 -22.55
C VAL A 252 -6.29 -6.95 -23.94
N ASN A 253 -7.07 -7.80 -24.60
CA ASN A 253 -7.66 -7.49 -25.90
C ASN A 253 -8.61 -6.29 -25.80
N GLN A 254 -9.51 -6.26 -24.82
CA GLN A 254 -10.42 -5.13 -24.60
C GLN A 254 -9.66 -3.82 -24.32
N VAL A 255 -8.60 -3.87 -23.51
CA VAL A 255 -7.73 -2.72 -23.22
C VAL A 255 -7.08 -2.22 -24.51
N TRP A 256 -6.50 -3.11 -25.31
CA TRP A 256 -5.86 -2.72 -26.57
C TRP A 256 -6.86 -2.13 -27.55
N ASP A 257 -8.06 -2.70 -27.65
CA ASP A 257 -9.09 -2.22 -28.56
C ASP A 257 -9.64 -0.84 -28.16
N LYS A 258 -9.90 -0.62 -26.86
CA LYS A 258 -10.27 0.71 -26.33
C LYS A 258 -9.26 1.77 -26.76
N TYR A 259 -7.97 1.49 -26.56
CA TYR A 259 -6.91 2.45 -26.84
C TYR A 259 -6.50 2.54 -28.32
N ARG A 260 -7.23 1.92 -29.25
CA ARG A 260 -7.12 2.25 -30.69
C ARG A 260 -7.75 3.60 -30.98
N SER A 261 -8.89 3.89 -30.37
CA SER A 261 -9.66 5.13 -30.57
C SER A 261 -9.55 6.12 -29.42
N THR A 262 -9.02 5.72 -28.27
CA THR A 262 -8.89 6.56 -27.06
C THR A 262 -7.44 6.71 -26.66
N ASP A 263 -7.03 7.91 -26.22
CA ASP A 263 -5.71 8.12 -25.65
C ASP A 263 -5.58 7.44 -24.28
N LEU A 264 -4.48 6.72 -24.08
CA LEU A 264 -4.00 6.35 -22.75
C LEU A 264 -2.96 7.38 -22.33
N ARG A 265 -3.27 8.16 -21.30
CA ARG A 265 -2.31 9.09 -20.69
C ARG A 265 -1.65 8.41 -19.50
N ILE A 266 -0.33 8.52 -19.40
CA ILE A 266 0.43 8.03 -18.24
C ILE A 266 1.20 9.19 -17.62
N ASP A 267 0.85 9.55 -16.39
CA ASP A 267 1.64 10.43 -15.54
C ASP A 267 2.86 9.66 -15.01
N THR A 268 4.04 10.04 -15.48
CA THR A 268 5.30 9.40 -15.04
C THR A 268 5.63 9.73 -13.59
N GLN A 269 4.97 10.74 -13.00
CA GLN A 269 5.29 11.31 -11.68
C GLN A 269 6.78 11.62 -11.55
N PHE A 270 7.39 12.01 -12.68
CA PHE A 270 8.79 12.35 -12.81
C PHE A 270 8.94 13.53 -13.77
N THR A 271 10.18 13.93 -14.05
CA THR A 271 10.47 15.11 -14.89
C THR A 271 10.01 14.98 -16.35
N TRP A 272 9.70 13.76 -16.82
CA TRP A 272 9.09 13.53 -18.14
C TRP A 272 7.61 13.95 -18.21
N GLY A 273 6.95 14.16 -17.07
CA GLY A 273 5.55 14.60 -17.02
C GLY A 273 4.56 13.52 -17.50
N THR A 274 3.48 13.96 -18.14
CA THR A 274 2.48 13.05 -18.71
C THR A 274 2.81 12.72 -20.16
N VAL A 275 2.88 11.44 -20.48
CA VAL A 275 3.03 10.93 -21.85
C VAL A 275 1.75 10.26 -22.34
N THR A 276 1.48 10.38 -23.63
CA THR A 276 0.23 9.90 -24.25
C THR A 276 0.53 8.79 -25.23
N GLY A 277 -0.17 7.67 -25.08
CA GLY A 277 -0.03 6.49 -25.89
C GLY A 277 -1.32 6.15 -26.65
N ARG A 278 -1.15 5.53 -27.81
CA ARG A 278 -2.24 5.01 -28.64
C ARG A 278 -1.87 3.66 -29.24
N VAL A 279 -2.86 2.78 -29.36
CA VAL A 279 -2.68 1.50 -30.03
C VAL A 279 -2.75 1.68 -31.55
N SER A 280 -1.69 1.25 -32.24
CA SER A 280 -1.63 1.11 -33.70
C SER A 280 -1.10 -0.28 -34.04
N GLY A 281 -1.81 -1.02 -34.91
CA GLY A 281 -1.57 -2.46 -35.06
C GLY A 281 -1.75 -3.18 -33.72
N ASP A 282 -0.77 -3.98 -33.28
CA ASP A 282 -0.77 -4.61 -31.95
C ASP A 282 0.16 -3.93 -30.93
N GLN A 283 0.60 -2.70 -31.24
CA GLN A 283 1.52 -1.95 -30.40
C GLN A 283 0.81 -0.76 -29.75
N LEU A 284 0.87 -0.67 -28.42
CA LEU A 284 0.58 0.55 -27.67
C LEU A 284 1.82 1.44 -27.74
N THR A 285 1.77 2.48 -28.56
CA THR A 285 2.91 3.35 -28.86
C THR A 285 2.80 4.69 -28.16
N PHE A 286 3.88 5.08 -27.47
CA PHE A 286 4.09 6.41 -26.90
C PHE A 286 5.09 7.16 -27.80
N PRO A 287 4.64 8.11 -28.64
CA PRO A 287 5.50 8.77 -29.62
C PRO A 287 6.75 9.40 -28.99
N GLY A 288 7.92 9.11 -29.56
CA GLY A 288 9.21 9.60 -29.07
C GLY A 288 9.80 8.81 -27.88
N VAL A 289 9.05 7.85 -27.30
CA VAL A 289 9.46 7.12 -26.10
C VAL A 289 9.64 5.62 -26.37
N GLY A 290 8.63 4.97 -26.94
CA GLY A 290 8.67 3.53 -27.23
C GLY A 290 7.29 2.90 -27.41
N SER A 291 7.22 1.57 -27.33
CA SER A 291 5.99 0.82 -27.58
C SER A 291 5.93 -0.45 -26.75
N PHE A 292 4.71 -0.88 -26.42
CA PHE A 292 4.43 -2.15 -25.75
C PHE A 292 3.57 -3.03 -26.66
N GLY A 293 4.02 -4.27 -26.89
CA GLY A 293 3.14 -5.33 -27.42
C GLY A 293 2.10 -5.76 -26.37
N LYS A 294 1.13 -6.60 -26.76
CA LYS A 294 0.19 -7.20 -25.81
C LYS A 294 0.95 -8.06 -24.77
N PRO A 295 0.80 -7.80 -23.45
CA PRO A 295 1.45 -8.60 -22.43
C PRO A 295 0.78 -9.97 -22.27
N SER A 296 1.59 -10.98 -21.99
CA SER A 296 1.10 -12.28 -21.54
C SER A 296 0.64 -12.24 -20.08
N THR A 297 -0.12 -13.26 -19.65
CA THR A 297 -0.49 -13.41 -18.23
C THR A 297 0.73 -13.44 -17.30
N LEU A 298 1.81 -14.14 -17.68
CA LEU A 298 3.05 -14.14 -16.90
C LEU A 298 3.66 -12.74 -16.81
N ALA A 299 3.71 -12.00 -17.93
CA ALA A 299 4.26 -10.65 -17.95
C ALA A 299 3.48 -9.69 -17.05
N ILE A 300 2.15 -9.83 -16.97
CA ILE A 300 1.33 -9.05 -16.04
C ILE A 300 1.72 -9.37 -14.60
N PHE A 301 1.74 -10.64 -14.20
CA PHE A 301 2.06 -11.00 -12.81
C PHE A 301 3.51 -10.75 -12.40
N SER A 302 4.46 -10.83 -13.34
CA SER A 302 5.89 -10.64 -13.08
C SER A 302 6.34 -9.20 -13.22
N CYS A 303 5.57 -8.38 -13.94
CA CYS A 303 5.87 -7.01 -14.35
C CYS A 303 7.25 -6.82 -14.99
N SER A 304 7.88 -7.90 -15.46
CA SER A 304 9.29 -7.91 -15.84
C SER A 304 9.58 -8.76 -17.07
N ASP A 305 8.72 -9.70 -17.43
CA ASP A 305 8.80 -10.37 -18.73
C ASP A 305 8.33 -9.41 -19.84
N ALA A 306 8.73 -9.66 -21.09
CA ALA A 306 8.30 -8.87 -22.24
C ALA A 306 6.76 -8.71 -22.26
N PRO A 307 6.22 -7.51 -22.52
CA PRO A 307 6.89 -6.34 -23.08
C PRO A 307 7.53 -5.38 -22.04
N PHE A 308 7.55 -5.72 -20.75
CA PHE A 308 8.06 -4.84 -19.69
C PHE A 308 9.59 -4.84 -19.55
N THR A 309 10.29 -5.66 -20.33
CA THR A 309 11.73 -5.54 -20.55
C THR A 309 12.01 -4.38 -21.50
N THR A 310 12.45 -3.24 -20.97
CA THR A 310 12.62 -2.00 -21.76
C THR A 310 14.08 -1.55 -21.83
N GLY A 311 14.40 -0.78 -22.88
CA GLY A 311 15.77 -0.34 -23.16
C GLY A 311 16.15 1.04 -22.60
N ASN A 312 15.20 1.74 -21.96
CA ASN A 312 15.42 3.09 -21.41
C ASN A 312 14.57 3.34 -20.14
N ASP A 313 14.99 4.32 -19.33
CA ASP A 313 14.42 4.60 -18.02
C ASP A 313 12.97 5.09 -18.09
N GLU A 314 12.63 5.90 -19.09
CA GLU A 314 11.27 6.42 -19.28
C GLU A 314 10.28 5.27 -19.58
N MET A 315 10.64 4.37 -20.50
CA MET A 315 9.87 3.14 -20.77
C MET A 315 9.82 2.21 -19.55
N GLY A 316 10.87 2.17 -18.72
CA GLY A 316 10.83 1.47 -17.43
C GLY A 316 9.81 2.07 -16.46
N ASN A 317 9.74 3.40 -16.37
CA ASN A 317 8.74 4.11 -15.57
C ASN A 317 7.30 3.85 -16.09
N LEU A 318 7.11 3.83 -17.41
CA LEU A 318 5.83 3.46 -18.04
C LEU A 318 5.45 2.00 -17.78
N SER A 319 6.43 1.09 -17.81
CA SER A 319 6.22 -0.33 -17.52
C SER A 319 5.63 -0.52 -16.13
N ALA A 320 6.17 0.19 -15.12
CA ALA A 320 5.65 0.11 -13.75
C ALA A 320 4.17 0.48 -13.66
N ARG A 321 3.78 1.61 -14.28
CA ARG A 321 2.41 2.12 -14.24
C ARG A 321 1.44 1.26 -15.03
N LEU A 322 1.85 0.82 -16.21
CA LEU A 322 1.04 -0.06 -17.05
C LEU A 322 0.85 -1.43 -16.37
N ALA A 323 1.92 -2.00 -15.80
CA ALA A 323 1.85 -3.28 -15.11
C ALA A 323 0.97 -3.22 -13.84
N ALA A 324 1.07 -2.14 -13.06
CA ALA A 324 0.19 -1.94 -11.90
C ALA A 324 -1.29 -1.83 -12.28
N ALA A 325 -1.61 -1.03 -13.31
CA ALA A 325 -2.98 -0.88 -13.81
C ALA A 325 -3.54 -2.19 -14.43
N LEU A 326 -2.68 -3.03 -15.03
CA LEU A 326 -3.07 -4.36 -15.50
C LEU A 326 -3.36 -5.33 -14.35
N ASN A 327 -2.51 -5.37 -13.32
CA ASN A 327 -2.73 -6.20 -12.13
C ASN A 327 -4.02 -5.81 -11.39
N ARG A 328 -4.27 -4.51 -11.25
CA ARG A 328 -5.47 -3.94 -10.61
C ARG A 328 -6.69 -3.89 -11.52
N THR A 329 -6.51 -4.18 -12.81
CA THR A 329 -7.53 -4.21 -13.86
C THR A 329 -8.32 -2.90 -14.02
N THR A 330 -7.61 -1.76 -14.03
CA THR A 330 -8.21 -0.41 -14.03
C THR A 330 -8.16 0.31 -15.38
N LEU A 331 -7.36 -0.16 -16.34
CA LEU A 331 -7.20 0.48 -17.67
C LEU A 331 -8.52 0.66 -18.44
N LEU A 332 -9.48 -0.26 -18.29
CA LEU A 332 -10.79 -0.08 -18.94
C LEU A 332 -11.62 1.05 -18.31
N ASP A 333 -11.37 1.40 -17.06
CA ASP A 333 -12.15 2.39 -16.31
C ASP A 333 -11.46 3.76 -16.27
N ASN A 334 -10.13 3.77 -16.20
CA ASN A 334 -9.32 4.97 -16.10
C ASN A 334 -8.30 5.09 -17.25
N ALA A 335 -8.47 6.11 -18.09
CA ALA A 335 -7.56 6.40 -19.20
C ALA A 335 -6.38 7.30 -18.82
N PHE A 336 -6.23 7.70 -17.56
CA PHE A 336 -5.11 8.50 -17.06
C PHE A 336 -4.42 7.79 -15.89
N GLN A 337 -3.29 7.15 -16.14
CA GLN A 337 -2.65 6.26 -15.17
C GLN A 337 -1.41 6.91 -14.52
N PRO A 338 -1.17 6.76 -13.21
CA PRO A 338 -2.09 6.29 -12.17
C PRO A 338 -3.02 7.41 -11.64
N THR A 339 -2.99 8.60 -12.26
CA THR A 339 -3.70 9.79 -11.79
C THR A 339 -5.22 9.65 -11.89
N GLY A 340 -5.93 9.77 -10.76
CA GLY A 340 -7.39 9.59 -10.72
C GLY A 340 -7.84 8.14 -10.57
N GLU A 341 -6.90 7.23 -10.32
CA GLU A 341 -7.24 5.89 -9.86
C GLU A 341 -8.07 5.94 -8.57
N ASN A 342 -9.13 5.14 -8.53
CA ASN A 342 -9.96 4.94 -7.36
C ASN A 342 -9.58 3.60 -6.73
N PRO A 343 -8.96 3.56 -5.53
CA PRO A 343 -8.58 2.31 -4.89
C PRO A 343 -9.75 1.34 -4.68
N ALA A 344 -10.97 1.85 -4.51
CA ALA A 344 -12.17 1.02 -4.40
C ALA A 344 -12.56 0.30 -5.72
N ALA A 345 -12.04 0.76 -6.87
CA ALA A 345 -12.26 0.12 -8.16
C ALA A 345 -11.23 -0.98 -8.46
N PHE A 346 -10.15 -1.08 -7.66
CA PHE A 346 -9.13 -2.10 -7.86
C PHE A 346 -9.70 -3.50 -7.70
N TYR A 347 -9.30 -4.39 -8.60
CA TYR A 347 -9.64 -5.82 -8.54
C TYR A 347 -11.14 -6.14 -8.55
N THR A 348 -11.97 -5.24 -9.08
CA THR A 348 -13.44 -5.43 -9.13
C THR A 348 -13.90 -6.32 -10.30
N ARG A 349 -13.01 -6.60 -11.26
CA ARG A 349 -13.32 -7.48 -12.41
C ARG A 349 -13.26 -8.95 -12.03
N ALA A 350 -14.09 -9.75 -12.71
CA ALA A 350 -14.15 -11.20 -12.53
C ALA A 350 -12.82 -11.91 -12.81
N ARG A 351 -12.01 -11.37 -13.72
CA ARG A 351 -10.63 -11.78 -13.97
C ARG A 351 -9.72 -10.63 -13.61
N THR A 352 -8.97 -10.78 -12.53
CA THR A 352 -7.99 -9.82 -12.02
C THR A 352 -6.88 -10.54 -11.25
N ASN A 353 -5.90 -9.83 -10.71
CA ASN A 353 -4.92 -10.43 -9.79
C ASN A 353 -5.59 -10.73 -8.43
N HIS A 354 -6.26 -11.87 -8.32
CA HIS A 354 -6.95 -12.26 -7.09
C HIS A 354 -5.99 -12.58 -5.94
N TYR A 355 -4.75 -12.98 -6.22
CA TYR A 355 -3.72 -13.11 -5.19
C TYR A 355 -3.50 -11.76 -4.47
N ALA A 356 -3.28 -10.68 -5.21
CA ALA A 356 -3.15 -9.35 -4.64
C ALA A 356 -4.44 -8.87 -3.95
N ARG A 357 -5.60 -9.01 -4.60
CA ARG A 357 -6.91 -8.67 -4.00
C ARG A 357 -7.11 -9.31 -2.64
N ILE A 358 -6.84 -10.62 -2.54
CA ILE A 358 -6.99 -11.40 -1.32
C ILE A 358 -6.02 -10.90 -0.25
N LEU A 359 -4.76 -10.65 -0.61
CA LEU A 359 -3.76 -10.17 0.33
C LEU A 359 -4.12 -8.82 0.94
N HIS A 360 -4.44 -7.81 0.12
CA HIS A 360 -4.89 -6.51 0.63
C HIS A 360 -6.16 -6.62 1.48
N SER A 361 -7.08 -7.53 1.15
CA SER A 361 -8.28 -7.74 1.98
C SER A 361 -8.01 -8.48 3.29
N THR A 362 -6.88 -9.20 3.38
CA THR A 362 -6.52 -10.00 4.56
C THR A 362 -5.63 -9.20 5.52
N THR A 363 -4.84 -8.25 5.03
CA THR A 363 -4.04 -7.35 5.87
C THR A 363 -4.95 -6.33 6.55
N PRO A 364 -4.89 -6.13 7.89
CA PRO A 364 -5.84 -5.28 8.60
C PRO A 364 -5.84 -3.80 8.20
N ASP A 365 -4.73 -3.31 7.65
CA ASP A 365 -4.53 -1.96 7.17
C ASP A 365 -4.64 -1.84 5.64
N GLY A 366 -4.93 -2.93 4.93
CA GLY A 366 -5.01 -2.94 3.46
C GLY A 366 -3.65 -2.88 2.77
N LEU A 367 -2.54 -2.85 3.51
CA LEU A 367 -1.20 -2.67 2.98
C LEU A 367 -0.50 -4.01 2.74
N GLY A 368 0.36 -4.05 1.74
CA GLY A 368 1.27 -5.16 1.49
C GLY A 368 1.70 -5.26 0.03
N TYR A 369 2.98 -5.49 -0.19
CA TYR A 369 3.59 -5.52 -1.51
C TYR A 369 3.26 -6.86 -2.23
N ALA A 370 2.12 -6.94 -2.93
CA ALA A 370 1.58 -8.20 -3.42
C ALA A 370 2.02 -8.59 -4.85
N PHE A 371 2.51 -7.63 -5.62
CA PHE A 371 3.12 -7.84 -6.93
C PHE A 371 4.17 -6.75 -7.19
N PRO A 372 5.11 -6.92 -8.12
CA PRO A 372 6.05 -5.85 -8.45
C PRO A 372 5.31 -4.58 -8.90
N TYR A 373 5.68 -3.42 -8.37
CA TYR A 373 5.02 -2.14 -8.63
C TYR A 373 3.67 -1.91 -7.92
N ASP A 374 3.41 -2.61 -6.81
CA ASP A 374 2.28 -2.26 -5.93
C ASP A 374 2.45 -0.87 -5.27
N ASP A 375 3.67 -0.34 -5.25
CA ASP A 375 4.01 1.03 -4.85
C ASP A 375 3.57 2.09 -5.86
N VAL A 376 3.07 1.72 -7.05
CA VAL A 376 2.46 2.69 -7.97
C VAL A 376 1.11 3.12 -7.39
N HIS A 377 0.89 4.42 -7.25
CA HIS A 377 -0.35 4.95 -6.70
C HIS A 377 -0.66 6.36 -7.24
N PRO A 378 -1.94 6.78 -7.25
CA PRO A 378 -2.27 8.21 -7.31
C PRO A 378 -1.64 8.90 -6.08
N ALA A 379 -1.25 10.17 -6.19
CA ALA A 379 -0.49 10.85 -5.14
C ALA A 379 -1.08 10.64 -3.72
N ALA A 380 -0.21 10.40 -2.73
CA ALA A 380 -0.51 10.29 -1.30
C ALA A 380 -1.25 9.04 -0.79
N VAL A 381 -1.30 7.93 -1.54
CA VAL A 381 -1.89 6.66 -1.06
C VAL A 381 -0.84 5.54 -1.08
N ASP A 382 -0.53 4.94 0.07
CA ASP A 382 0.35 3.75 0.12
C ASP A 382 -0.47 2.46 -0.03
N PHE A 383 0.09 1.48 -0.74
CA PHE A 383 -0.43 0.11 -0.84
C PHE A 383 0.63 -0.94 -0.49
N GLU A 384 1.89 -0.55 -0.43
CA GLU A 384 3.03 -1.45 -0.48
C GLU A 384 3.39 -2.00 0.92
N GLY A 385 2.96 -1.31 1.98
CA GLY A 385 3.23 -1.71 3.36
C GLY A 385 4.66 -1.41 3.76
N LYS A 386 5.03 -0.13 3.70
CA LYS A 386 6.36 0.35 4.06
C LYS A 386 6.40 1.20 5.34
N VAL A 387 7.62 1.33 5.86
CA VAL A 387 8.02 2.39 6.79
C VAL A 387 9.28 3.06 6.25
N GLN A 388 9.37 4.38 6.38
CA GLN A 388 10.50 5.16 5.85
C GLN A 388 10.82 6.38 6.71
N SER A 389 12.10 6.62 7.00
CA SER A 389 12.53 7.83 7.71
C SER A 389 14.00 8.16 7.47
N GLY A 390 14.32 9.44 7.31
CA GLY A 390 15.69 9.97 7.37
C GLY A 390 16.23 10.16 8.80
N ALA A 391 15.39 9.99 9.83
CA ALA A 391 15.80 10.09 11.23
C ALA A 391 15.19 8.94 12.07
N PRO A 392 15.45 7.66 11.72
CA PRO A 392 14.94 6.53 12.47
C PRO A 392 15.67 6.41 13.82
N THR A 393 14.93 6.07 14.89
CA THR A 393 15.50 5.89 16.23
C THR A 393 15.43 4.45 16.71
N ARG A 394 14.42 3.69 16.27
CA ARG A 394 14.26 2.26 16.58
C ARG A 394 13.36 1.58 15.56
N PHE A 395 13.77 0.42 15.08
CA PHE A 395 12.95 -0.43 14.20
C PHE A 395 12.53 -1.71 14.94
N THR A 396 11.25 -2.00 14.98
CA THR A 396 10.71 -3.23 15.56
C THR A 396 10.03 -4.05 14.49
N ILE A 397 10.39 -5.34 14.41
CA ILE A 397 9.78 -6.31 13.50
C ILE A 397 9.17 -7.42 14.35
N THR A 398 7.89 -7.70 14.12
CA THR A 398 7.20 -8.84 14.74
C THR A 398 6.94 -9.92 13.71
N VAL A 399 7.33 -11.16 14.02
CA VAL A 399 7.03 -12.35 13.21
C VAL A 399 6.02 -13.23 13.93
N GLY A 400 4.98 -13.66 13.20
CA GLY A 400 3.87 -14.44 13.71
C GLY A 400 2.53 -13.69 13.75
N GLY A 401 2.54 -12.38 13.50
CA GLY A 401 1.35 -11.53 13.50
C GLY A 401 0.77 -11.31 14.91
N SER A 402 -0.09 -10.32 15.07
CA SER A 402 -0.88 -10.19 16.29
C SER A 402 -1.99 -11.24 16.31
N ALA A 403 -2.41 -11.70 17.49
CA ALA A 403 -3.64 -12.48 17.62
C ALA A 403 -4.77 -11.65 17.01
N GLY A 404 -5.30 -12.09 15.87
CA GLY A 404 -6.52 -11.52 15.36
C GLY A 404 -7.58 -11.79 16.43
N GLY A 405 -8.27 -10.76 16.92
CA GLY A 405 -9.59 -11.01 17.51
C GLY A 405 -10.42 -11.82 16.51
N PRO A 406 -11.44 -12.58 16.96
CA PRO A 406 -12.26 -13.39 16.07
C PRO A 406 -12.91 -12.48 15.04
N GLY A 407 -12.26 -12.34 13.87
CA GLY A 407 -12.87 -11.83 12.67
C GLY A 407 -13.82 -12.90 12.18
N PRO A 408 -14.98 -12.56 11.62
CA PRO A 408 -15.95 -13.55 11.20
C PRO A 408 -15.28 -14.48 10.18
N SER A 409 -15.34 -15.77 10.47
CA SER A 409 -14.95 -16.84 9.55
C SER A 409 -15.75 -16.67 8.26
N PRO A 410 -15.12 -16.53 7.07
CA PRO A 410 -15.84 -16.61 5.83
C PRO A 410 -16.14 -18.09 5.55
N SER A 411 -17.35 -18.54 5.92
CA SER A 411 -17.96 -19.73 5.34
C SER A 411 -18.52 -19.36 3.95
N PRO A 412 -18.41 -20.22 2.93
CA PRO A 412 -18.64 -19.82 1.54
C PRO A 412 -20.14 -19.80 1.14
N THR A 413 -20.44 -18.88 0.20
CA THR A 413 -21.53 -18.91 -0.81
C THR A 413 -22.93 -18.46 -0.34
N PRO A 414 -23.82 -17.82 -1.16
CA PRO A 414 -23.74 -17.28 -2.54
C PRO A 414 -24.10 -15.77 -2.67
N THR A 415 -23.93 -15.24 -3.88
CA THR A 415 -24.51 -14.00 -4.44
C THR A 415 -25.86 -13.56 -3.84
N ALA A 416 -25.94 -12.35 -3.27
CA ALA A 416 -27.15 -11.50 -3.26
C ALA A 416 -26.85 -10.04 -2.88
N THR A 417 -27.13 -9.14 -3.84
CA THR A 417 -27.78 -7.82 -3.76
C THR A 417 -27.42 -6.81 -2.64
N ALA A 418 -27.04 -5.61 -3.09
CA ALA A 418 -26.81 -4.40 -2.31
C ALA A 418 -27.97 -3.96 -1.40
N THR A 419 -27.62 -3.46 -0.21
CA THR A 419 -28.41 -2.48 0.55
C THR A 419 -27.50 -1.46 1.24
N GLY A 420 -27.27 -0.32 0.57
CA GLY A 420 -27.66 1.00 1.09
C GLY A 420 -26.74 1.84 2.00
N GLY A 421 -25.54 1.42 2.39
CA GLY A 421 -24.63 2.27 3.18
C GLY A 421 -23.77 3.19 2.31
N THR A 422 -23.71 4.49 2.63
CA THR A 422 -22.84 5.45 1.92
C THR A 422 -21.40 5.33 2.42
N GLY A 423 -20.44 5.12 1.52
CA GLY A 423 -19.02 5.06 1.86
C GLY A 423 -18.47 6.43 2.29
N ALA A 424 -17.72 6.48 3.39
CA ALA A 424 -17.20 7.74 3.96
C ALA A 424 -16.20 8.47 3.03
N PHE A 425 -15.46 7.72 2.22
CA PHE A 425 -14.33 8.22 1.44
C PHE A 425 -14.70 8.69 0.03
N GLY A 426 -15.98 8.56 -0.35
CA GLY A 426 -16.53 9.17 -1.55
C GLY A 426 -17.15 10.54 -1.25
N THR A 427 -17.49 11.29 -2.31
CA THR A 427 -18.30 12.50 -2.17
C THR A 427 -19.69 12.13 -1.66
N ILE A 428 -20.07 12.66 -0.51
CA ILE A 428 -21.40 12.56 0.08
C ILE A 428 -22.12 13.88 -0.21
N GLN A 429 -23.19 13.81 -1.01
CA GLN A 429 -24.02 14.96 -1.34
C GLN A 429 -24.81 15.41 -0.11
N ALA A 430 -24.83 16.70 0.18
CA ALA A 430 -25.39 17.21 1.42
C ALA A 430 -26.90 16.98 1.51
N GLU A 431 -27.60 17.10 0.39
CA GLU A 431 -29.04 16.88 0.28
C GLU A 431 -29.46 15.41 0.47
N THR A 432 -28.50 14.49 0.61
CA THR A 432 -28.77 13.07 0.90
C THR A 432 -28.88 12.76 2.40
N PHE A 433 -29.07 13.79 3.24
CA PHE A 433 -29.27 13.60 4.67
C PHE A 433 -30.47 12.66 4.95
N SER A 434 -30.29 11.77 5.92
CA SER A 434 -31.31 10.85 6.41
C SER A 434 -32.26 11.47 7.44
N ALA A 435 -31.84 12.56 8.09
CA ALA A 435 -32.66 13.41 8.96
C ALA A 435 -31.99 14.79 9.08
N GLN A 436 -32.76 15.83 9.43
CA GLN A 436 -32.26 17.19 9.63
C GLN A 436 -33.07 17.95 10.68
N ALA A 437 -32.52 19.04 11.19
CA ALA A 437 -33.27 20.14 11.79
C ALA A 437 -32.81 21.49 11.23
N GLY A 438 -33.77 22.34 10.86
CA GLY A 438 -33.57 23.71 10.37
C GLY A 438 -33.11 23.87 8.92
N ALA A 439 -32.88 22.77 8.19
CA ALA A 439 -32.31 22.79 6.84
C ALA A 439 -33.36 22.74 5.72
N ALA A 440 -33.07 23.37 4.59
CA ALA A 440 -33.82 23.25 3.34
C ALA A 440 -32.90 23.02 2.13
N VAL A 441 -33.43 22.39 1.09
CA VAL A 441 -32.68 22.07 -0.14
C VAL A 441 -33.02 23.11 -1.22
N GLU A 442 -32.01 23.60 -1.94
CA GLU A 442 -32.18 24.51 -3.08
C GLU A 442 -31.32 24.12 -4.30
N THR A 443 -31.51 24.84 -5.41
CA THR A 443 -30.72 24.63 -6.63
C THR A 443 -29.29 25.11 -6.43
N CYS A 444 -28.32 24.22 -6.66
CA CYS A 444 -26.90 24.55 -6.55
C CYS A 444 -26.35 25.12 -7.85
N SER A 445 -25.64 26.25 -7.77
CA SER A 445 -24.92 26.85 -8.91
C SER A 445 -23.42 26.52 -8.93
N ASP A 446 -22.95 25.59 -8.09
CA ASP A 446 -21.56 25.12 -8.12
C ASP A 446 -21.28 24.32 -9.40
N THR A 447 -20.00 24.02 -9.63
CA THR A 447 -19.57 23.14 -10.73
C THR A 447 -20.19 21.75 -10.57
N GLY A 448 -21.01 21.34 -11.54
CA GLY A 448 -21.77 20.08 -11.51
C GLY A 448 -23.28 20.27 -11.33
N GLY A 449 -23.72 21.47 -10.93
CA GLY A 449 -25.13 21.77 -10.67
C GLY A 449 -25.72 20.91 -9.55
N GLY A 450 -27.01 20.57 -9.63
CA GLY A 450 -27.69 19.72 -8.67
C GLY A 450 -28.41 20.52 -7.58
N GLN A 451 -28.41 19.98 -6.37
CA GLN A 451 -28.99 20.63 -5.20
C GLN A 451 -27.94 20.83 -4.12
N ASP A 452 -28.14 21.83 -3.27
CA ASP A 452 -27.36 22.02 -2.04
C ASP A 452 -28.31 22.21 -0.85
N VAL A 453 -27.76 22.16 0.35
CA VAL A 453 -28.50 22.40 1.59
C VAL A 453 -28.17 23.80 2.10
N GLY A 454 -29.17 24.66 2.17
CA GLY A 454 -29.08 26.05 2.59
C GLY A 454 -29.90 26.36 3.84
N TRP A 455 -29.95 27.67 4.16
CA TRP A 455 -30.59 28.23 5.36
C TRP A 455 -30.06 27.66 6.68
N LEU A 456 -28.79 27.23 6.71
CA LEU A 456 -28.22 26.62 7.91
C LEU A 456 -27.78 27.73 8.88
N ALA A 457 -28.41 27.75 10.03
CA ALA A 457 -28.22 28.70 11.13
C ALA A 457 -27.72 27.99 12.42
N ASN A 458 -27.59 28.76 13.49
CA ASN A 458 -27.18 28.23 14.78
C ASN A 458 -28.18 27.23 15.36
N GLY A 459 -27.72 26.01 15.62
CA GLY A 459 -28.50 24.92 16.21
C GLY A 459 -28.98 23.88 15.20
N ASP A 460 -28.77 24.13 13.90
CA ASP A 460 -29.16 23.23 12.83
C ASP A 460 -28.21 22.05 12.70
N TRP A 461 -28.71 20.97 12.10
CA TRP A 461 -27.90 19.77 11.86
C TRP A 461 -28.42 18.90 10.73
N LEU A 462 -27.50 18.14 10.14
CA LEU A 462 -27.75 17.12 9.11
C LEU A 462 -27.23 15.77 9.58
N LYS A 463 -28.05 14.72 9.49
CA LYS A 463 -27.70 13.34 9.84
C LYS A 463 -27.49 12.50 8.58
N TYR A 464 -26.40 11.75 8.53
CA TYR A 464 -26.12 10.71 7.53
C TYR A 464 -26.00 9.38 8.26
N SER A 465 -26.96 8.49 8.03
CA SER A 465 -27.02 7.21 8.74
C SER A 465 -26.10 6.18 8.10
N GLY A 466 -25.40 5.41 8.94
CA GLY A 466 -24.62 4.27 8.48
C GLY A 466 -23.47 4.61 7.52
N VAL A 467 -22.78 5.74 7.72
CA VAL A 467 -21.62 6.13 6.92
C VAL A 467 -20.47 5.18 7.21
N GLN A 468 -19.93 4.56 6.16
CA GLN A 468 -18.96 3.48 6.28
C GLN A 468 -17.53 4.01 6.20
N PHE A 469 -16.89 4.18 7.35
CA PHE A 469 -15.48 4.58 7.50
C PHE A 469 -14.52 3.39 7.44
N GLY A 470 -15.04 2.17 7.54
CA GLY A 470 -14.23 0.95 7.54
C GLY A 470 -13.23 0.90 8.70
N SER A 471 -12.33 -0.08 8.70
CA SER A 471 -11.28 -0.21 9.71
C SER A 471 -10.13 0.79 9.51
N THR A 472 -9.89 1.25 8.28
CA THR A 472 -8.88 2.27 7.92
C THR A 472 -9.21 3.60 8.58
N GLY A 473 -10.49 3.95 8.66
CA GLY A 473 -10.96 5.17 9.29
C GLY A 473 -10.48 6.46 8.64
N ALA A 474 -11.18 7.54 8.94
CA ALA A 474 -10.86 8.87 8.44
C ALA A 474 -10.22 9.73 9.52
N THR A 475 -9.24 10.53 9.12
CA THR A 475 -8.57 11.56 9.95
C THR A 475 -8.72 12.96 9.38
N ARG A 476 -9.31 13.08 8.18
CA ARG A 476 -9.64 14.35 7.54
C ARG A 476 -11.12 14.39 7.16
N PHE A 477 -11.67 15.59 7.22
CA PHE A 477 -12.99 15.95 6.71
C PHE A 477 -12.82 17.13 5.75
N SER A 478 -13.47 17.09 4.58
CA SER A 478 -13.51 18.21 3.65
C SER A 478 -14.95 18.49 3.25
N ALA A 479 -15.38 19.75 3.29
CA ALA A 479 -16.72 20.14 2.90
C ALA A 479 -16.69 21.28 1.86
N ARG A 480 -17.60 21.20 0.88
CA ARG A 480 -17.85 22.22 -0.12
C ARG A 480 -18.97 23.12 0.35
N VAL A 481 -18.61 24.33 0.76
CA VAL A 481 -19.50 25.26 1.46
C VAL A 481 -19.52 26.63 0.79
N ALA A 482 -20.63 27.35 0.95
CA ALA A 482 -20.80 28.74 0.57
C ALA A 482 -21.41 29.54 1.72
N SER A 483 -21.20 30.85 1.76
CA SER A 483 -21.71 31.74 2.79
C SER A 483 -21.88 33.15 2.23
N GLY A 484 -23.12 33.62 2.22
CA GLY A 484 -23.46 35.02 1.92
C GLY A 484 -23.62 35.86 3.18
N ALA A 485 -23.18 35.37 4.34
CA ALA A 485 -23.36 36.02 5.63
C ALA A 485 -22.73 37.43 5.64
N ALA A 486 -23.38 38.35 6.36
CA ALA A 486 -22.90 39.73 6.50
C ALA A 486 -21.55 39.80 7.22
N ALA A 487 -20.83 40.91 7.03
CA ALA A 487 -19.56 41.14 7.71
C ALA A 487 -19.71 41.04 9.23
N GLY A 488 -18.86 40.26 9.87
CA GLY A 488 -18.91 39.98 11.32
C GLY A 488 -19.71 38.74 11.71
N ILE A 489 -20.39 38.08 10.76
CA ILE A 489 -21.07 36.79 10.99
C ILE A 489 -20.17 35.64 10.52
N SER A 490 -19.95 34.67 11.42
CA SER A 490 -19.21 33.44 11.17
C SER A 490 -19.72 32.33 12.09
N GLY A 491 -19.49 31.08 11.73
CA GLY A 491 -19.84 29.94 12.57
C GLY A 491 -18.95 28.73 12.33
N LEU A 492 -19.22 27.66 13.07
CA LEU A 492 -18.51 26.38 13.04
C LEU A 492 -19.35 25.35 12.30
N VAL A 493 -18.70 24.63 11.39
CA VAL A 493 -19.21 23.38 10.80
C VAL A 493 -18.46 22.23 11.48
N GLN A 494 -19.18 21.41 12.24
CA GLN A 494 -18.59 20.39 13.10
C GLN A 494 -19.09 18.99 12.74
N VAL A 495 -18.18 18.02 12.81
CA VAL A 495 -18.49 16.59 12.66
C VAL A 495 -18.70 15.98 14.05
N ARG A 496 -19.85 15.35 14.26
CA ARG A 496 -20.20 14.60 15.47
C ARG A 496 -20.65 13.18 15.09
N LEU A 497 -20.49 12.23 15.99
CA LEU A 497 -20.82 10.82 15.74
C LEU A 497 -21.90 10.35 16.71
N GLY A 498 -22.89 9.61 16.19
CA GLY A 498 -23.98 9.00 16.95
C GLY A 498 -25.09 9.96 17.44
N SER A 499 -24.76 11.22 17.76
CA SER A 499 -25.73 12.23 18.22
C SER A 499 -25.30 13.65 17.82
N PRO A 500 -26.24 14.59 17.52
CA PRO A 500 -25.91 15.99 17.26
C PRO A 500 -25.38 16.73 18.50
N THR A 501 -25.52 16.17 19.71
CA THR A 501 -25.00 16.75 20.96
C THR A 501 -23.68 16.11 21.43
N ALA A 502 -23.17 15.07 20.76
CA ALA A 502 -21.92 14.40 21.13
C ALA A 502 -20.70 15.32 20.88
N THR A 503 -19.63 15.21 21.66
CA THR A 503 -18.40 16.00 21.46
C THR A 503 -17.92 15.94 19.99
N PRO A 504 -17.59 17.08 19.35
CA PRO A 504 -17.08 17.08 17.98
C PRO A 504 -15.81 16.24 17.85
N VAL A 505 -15.72 15.47 16.77
CA VAL A 505 -14.47 14.79 16.39
C VAL A 505 -13.54 15.72 15.60
N GLY A 506 -14.09 16.80 15.05
CA GLY A 506 -13.36 17.92 14.46
C GLY A 506 -14.30 18.83 13.66
N GLY A 507 -13.74 19.80 12.93
CA GLY A 507 -14.52 20.78 12.18
C GLY A 507 -13.71 22.01 11.82
N PHE A 508 -14.36 22.98 11.18
CA PHE A 508 -13.74 24.25 10.78
C PHE A 508 -14.66 25.44 11.04
N ALA A 509 -14.06 26.62 11.13
CA ALA A 509 -14.78 27.89 11.14
C ALA A 509 -15.00 28.40 9.70
N LEU A 510 -16.16 28.99 9.45
CA LEU A 510 -16.53 29.57 8.17
C LEU A 510 -17.06 30.99 8.36
N ALA A 511 -16.54 31.91 7.57
CA ALA A 511 -17.06 33.26 7.37
C ALA A 511 -17.53 33.41 5.92
N SER A 512 -18.05 34.59 5.58
CA SER A 512 -18.54 34.91 4.24
C SER A 512 -17.59 34.45 3.13
N THR A 513 -18.12 33.68 2.19
CA THR A 513 -17.39 33.23 0.99
C THR A 513 -17.54 34.21 -0.17
N GLY A 514 -18.33 35.27 -0.01
CA GLY A 514 -18.63 36.27 -1.04
C GLY A 514 -20.00 36.07 -1.71
N GLY A 515 -20.84 35.16 -1.20
CA GLY A 515 -22.20 34.92 -1.71
C GLY A 515 -22.73 33.54 -1.33
N TRP A 516 -24.06 33.38 -1.27
CA TRP A 516 -24.74 32.12 -0.91
C TRP A 516 -24.48 30.97 -1.88
N GLN A 517 -24.01 31.28 -3.08
CA GLN A 517 -23.66 30.31 -4.11
C GLN A 517 -22.20 30.47 -4.59
N THR A 518 -21.35 31.08 -3.73
CA THR A 518 -19.91 31.24 -3.99
C THR A 518 -19.13 30.18 -3.23
N TRP A 519 -18.82 29.08 -3.90
CA TRP A 519 -18.40 27.83 -3.26
C TRP A 519 -16.89 27.71 -3.00
N ARG A 520 -16.53 27.17 -1.84
CA ARG A 520 -15.15 26.87 -1.43
C ARG A 520 -15.07 25.49 -0.79
N THR A 521 -13.96 24.78 -0.98
CA THR A 521 -13.72 23.51 -0.28
C THR A 521 -12.84 23.79 0.93
N VAL A 522 -13.34 23.48 2.13
CA VAL A 522 -12.65 23.73 3.40
C VAL A 522 -12.28 22.39 4.05
N PRO A 523 -10.99 22.09 4.23
CA PRO A 523 -10.55 20.90 4.96
C PRO A 523 -10.48 21.15 6.47
N ALA A 524 -10.63 20.09 7.25
CA ALA A 524 -10.41 20.04 8.69
C ALA A 524 -9.82 18.68 9.09
N ASP A 525 -8.92 18.69 10.07
CA ASP A 525 -8.48 17.47 10.74
C ASP A 525 -9.55 17.00 11.72
N ILE A 526 -9.72 15.68 11.82
CA ILE A 526 -10.65 15.04 12.76
C ILE A 526 -9.95 13.93 13.53
N SER A 527 -10.43 13.66 14.74
CA SER A 527 -10.09 12.45 15.48
C SER A 527 -10.47 11.22 14.64
N ARG A 528 -9.61 10.20 14.61
CA ARG A 528 -9.78 9.03 13.74
C ARG A 528 -11.15 8.38 13.93
N VAL A 529 -11.97 8.36 12.87
CA VAL A 529 -13.30 7.75 12.85
C VAL A 529 -13.24 6.44 12.09
N THR A 530 -13.65 5.32 12.69
CA THR A 530 -13.67 3.99 12.05
C THR A 530 -15.05 3.35 12.14
N GLY A 531 -15.23 2.20 11.49
CA GLY A 531 -16.45 1.42 11.52
C GLY A 531 -17.55 2.02 10.66
N THR A 532 -18.79 1.75 11.05
CA THR A 532 -19.98 2.34 10.43
C THR A 532 -20.61 3.27 11.46
N GLN A 533 -20.71 4.55 11.15
CA GLN A 533 -21.14 5.57 12.10
C GLN A 533 -22.33 6.36 11.55
N ASP A 534 -23.26 6.72 12.44
CA ASP A 534 -24.18 7.81 12.15
C ASP A 534 -23.42 9.13 12.30
N VAL A 535 -23.28 9.85 11.18
CA VAL A 535 -22.54 11.12 11.12
C VAL A 535 -23.53 12.27 11.24
N TYR A 536 -23.20 13.23 12.09
CA TYR A 536 -23.91 14.50 12.21
C TYR A 536 -22.99 15.63 11.81
N LEU A 537 -23.45 16.48 10.89
CA LEU A 537 -22.88 17.80 10.68
C LEU A 537 -23.74 18.81 11.46
N THR A 538 -23.12 19.56 12.37
CA THR A 538 -23.82 20.55 13.21
C THR A 538 -23.29 21.95 12.97
N PHE A 539 -24.17 22.93 13.07
CA PHE A 539 -23.90 24.33 12.75
C PHE A 539 -24.07 25.21 14.00
N ASP A 540 -23.00 25.89 14.40
CA ASP A 540 -22.98 26.73 15.60
C ASP A 540 -22.38 28.10 15.26
N SER A 541 -23.13 29.17 15.45
CA SER A 541 -22.63 30.53 15.22
C SER A 541 -22.91 31.50 16.38
N GLY A 542 -23.52 31.03 17.47
CA GLY A 542 -23.92 31.85 18.61
C GLY A 542 -24.98 32.92 18.31
N GLN A 543 -25.59 32.90 17.12
CA GLN A 543 -26.53 33.91 16.64
C GLN A 543 -27.57 33.30 15.67
N PRO A 544 -28.77 33.87 15.53
CA PRO A 544 -29.90 33.18 14.88
C PRO A 544 -29.94 33.25 13.35
N ALA A 545 -29.10 34.05 12.69
CA ALA A 545 -29.07 34.17 11.23
C ALA A 545 -28.37 32.98 10.56
N ASP A 546 -28.82 32.66 9.35
CA ASP A 546 -28.17 31.69 8.48
C ASP A 546 -26.72 32.14 8.19
N PHE A 547 -25.79 31.18 8.13
CA PHE A 547 -24.40 31.51 7.86
C PHE A 547 -23.70 30.58 6.87
N VAL A 548 -24.29 29.45 6.49
CA VAL A 548 -23.65 28.48 5.59
C VAL A 548 -24.64 27.74 4.70
N ASN A 549 -24.23 27.48 3.45
CA ASN A 549 -24.78 26.45 2.59
C ASN A 549 -23.74 25.33 2.42
N LEU A 550 -24.20 24.09 2.27
CA LEU A 550 -23.37 22.90 2.09
C LEU A 550 -23.80 22.16 0.83
N ASN A 551 -22.87 21.96 -0.11
CA ASN A 551 -23.10 21.20 -1.34
C ASN A 551 -22.76 19.72 -1.13
N TRP A 552 -21.52 19.42 -0.74
CA TRP A 552 -21.09 18.04 -0.47
C TRP A 552 -19.95 18.01 0.55
N PHE A 553 -19.66 16.82 1.07
CA PHE A 553 -18.50 16.58 1.91
C PHE A 553 -17.88 15.20 1.66
N SER A 554 -16.68 14.99 2.18
CA SER A 554 -15.96 13.72 2.09
C SER A 554 -15.05 13.54 3.29
N PHE A 555 -14.68 12.29 3.56
CA PHE A 555 -13.70 11.93 4.58
C PHE A 555 -12.44 11.34 3.95
N GLY A 556 -11.30 11.45 4.63
CA GLY A 556 -10.00 10.99 4.13
C GLY A 556 -9.00 10.61 5.20
#